data_AF-A0A0H5CFE4-F1
#
_entry.id   AF-A0A0H5CFE4-F1
#
_cell.length_a   1.000
_cell.length_b   1.000
_cell.length_c   1.000
_cell.angle_alpha   90.00
_cell.angle_beta   90.00
_cell.angle_gamma   90.00
#
_symmetry.space_group_name_H-M   'P 1'
#
loop_
_entity.id
_entity.type
_entity.pdbx_description
1 polymer ?
#
loop_
_entity_poly.entity_id
_entity_poly.type
_entity_poly.pdbx_seq_one_letter_code
_entity_poly.pdbx_strand_id
1 'polypeptide(L)'
;MSTFLHTVQRKRWPRLVAAFLAFPPAGLLGLAAAGGRVDDPVAALVGGAVTGLVIGAAQALAGGLPQLWTVATSAGMAAGLTVGATAVGFGTGLGDLVVQGAITGLVVGPAQALVLSGRGRVIWVIAAPALWALGWLVTTLAGVDVSRQCTVFGGSGALVHSALAGLLLIRIEK
;
A
#
# COMPACT_ATOMS: atom_id res chain seq x y z
N MET A 1 -10.73 26.00 19.59
CA MET A 1 -10.85 25.09 18.43
C MET A 1 -9.50 24.52 17.96
N SER A 2 -8.44 25.32 17.84
CA SER A 2 -7.10 24.88 17.39
C SER A 2 -6.46 23.73 18.21
N THR A 3 -6.47 23.81 19.55
CA THR A 3 -5.84 22.81 20.44
C THR A 3 -6.48 21.41 20.36
N PHE A 4 -7.80 21.35 20.12
CA PHE A 4 -8.53 20.08 19.99
C PHE A 4 -8.15 19.34 18.70
N LEU A 5 -8.11 20.06 17.56
CA LEU A 5 -7.69 19.50 16.28
C LEU A 5 -6.25 18.96 16.33
N HIS A 6 -5.35 19.69 16.99
CA HIS A 6 -3.97 19.22 17.19
C HIS A 6 -3.90 17.90 17.99
N THR A 7 -4.76 17.72 18.98
CA THR A 7 -4.75 16.52 19.85
C THR A 7 -5.32 15.30 19.14
N VAL A 8 -6.38 15.46 18.35
CA VAL A 8 -6.99 14.39 17.54
C VAL A 8 -6.01 13.91 16.45
N GLN A 9 -5.35 14.84 15.75
CA GLN A 9 -4.35 14.51 14.73
C GLN A 9 -3.14 13.78 15.32
N ARG A 10 -2.68 14.16 16.52
CA ARG A 10 -1.56 13.49 17.22
C ARG A 10 -1.86 12.03 17.57
N LYS A 11 -3.12 11.69 17.86
CA LYS A 11 -3.54 10.31 18.17
C LYS A 11 -3.82 9.48 16.91
N ARG A 12 -4.08 10.13 15.78
CA ARG A 12 -4.37 9.46 14.50
C ARG A 12 -3.11 8.89 13.84
N TRP A 13 -1.97 9.60 13.91
CA TRP A 13 -0.72 9.14 13.29
C TRP A 13 -0.26 7.78 13.81
N PRO A 14 -0.18 7.53 15.14
CA PRO A 14 0.22 6.22 15.65
C PRO A 14 -0.71 5.09 15.23
N ARG A 15 -2.01 5.36 15.04
CA ARG A 15 -2.97 4.36 14.55
C ARG A 15 -2.69 4.02 13.09
N LEU A 16 -2.48 5.03 12.25
CA LEU A 16 -2.09 4.83 10.85
C LEU A 16 -0.75 4.10 10.72
N VAL A 17 0.22 4.40 11.60
CA VAL A 17 1.47 3.61 11.71
C VAL A 17 1.13 2.17 12.04
N ALA A 18 0.33 1.91 13.08
CA ALA A 18 -0.04 0.57 13.53
C ALA A 18 -0.78 -0.26 12.47
N ALA A 19 -1.41 0.37 11.47
CA ALA A 19 -2.00 -0.32 10.33
C ALA A 19 -0.97 -1.15 9.52
N PHE A 20 0.34 -0.92 9.69
CA PHE A 20 1.38 -1.78 9.12
C PHE A 20 1.23 -3.26 9.52
N LEU A 21 0.67 -3.52 10.71
CA LEU A 21 0.42 -4.89 11.20
C LEU A 21 -0.56 -5.67 10.32
N ALA A 22 -1.35 -4.98 9.49
CA ALA A 22 -2.23 -5.62 8.52
C ALA A 22 -1.50 -6.13 7.27
N PHE A 23 -0.29 -5.63 6.97
CA PHE A 23 0.43 -6.01 5.75
C PHE A 23 0.89 -7.48 5.76
N PRO A 24 1.50 -8.02 6.84
CA PRO A 24 1.84 -9.45 6.87
C PRO A 24 0.65 -10.39 6.64
N PRO A 25 -0.50 -10.28 7.37
CA PRO A 25 -1.64 -11.13 7.08
C PRO A 25 -2.26 -10.84 5.69
N ALA A 26 -2.26 -9.59 5.22
CA ALA A 26 -2.73 -9.26 3.88
C ALA A 26 -1.89 -9.94 2.78
N GLY A 27 -0.57 -10.00 2.96
CA GLY A 27 0.35 -10.69 2.06
C GLY A 27 0.12 -12.19 2.08
N LEU A 28 -0.04 -12.81 3.26
CA LEU A 28 -0.34 -14.24 3.37
C LEU A 28 -1.68 -14.62 2.74
N LEU A 29 -2.73 -13.84 2.99
CA LEU A 29 -4.05 -14.08 2.41
C LEU A 29 -4.06 -13.86 0.90
N GLY A 30 -3.38 -12.82 0.41
CA GLY A 30 -3.22 -12.58 -1.02
C GLY A 30 -2.43 -13.69 -1.70
N LEU A 31 -1.34 -14.15 -1.09
CA LEU A 31 -0.54 -15.26 -1.62
C LEU A 31 -1.34 -16.56 -1.67
N ALA A 32 -2.13 -16.85 -0.64
CA ALA A 32 -3.02 -18.01 -0.63
C ALA A 32 -4.08 -17.92 -1.74
N ALA A 33 -4.66 -16.75 -1.94
CA ALA A 33 -5.65 -16.52 -3.01
C ALA A 33 -5.03 -16.59 -4.41
N ALA A 34 -3.74 -16.24 -4.55
CA ALA A 34 -2.97 -16.33 -5.78
C ALA A 34 -2.49 -17.76 -6.13
N GLY A 35 -2.75 -18.77 -5.27
CA GLY A 35 -2.26 -20.13 -5.50
C GLY A 35 -0.82 -20.38 -5.00
N GLY A 36 -0.29 -19.48 -4.15
CA GLY A 36 0.97 -19.66 -3.44
C GLY A 36 2.14 -18.82 -3.94
N ARG A 37 2.03 -18.21 -5.12
CA ARG A 37 3.01 -17.26 -5.68
C ARG A 37 2.36 -16.36 -6.74
N VAL A 38 2.96 -15.21 -7.00
CA VAL A 38 2.54 -14.29 -8.07
C VAL A 38 3.47 -14.46 -9.26
N ASP A 39 3.20 -15.46 -10.10
CA ASP A 39 3.96 -15.79 -11.31
C ASP A 39 3.15 -15.65 -12.61
N ASP A 40 1.89 -15.24 -12.52
CA ASP A 40 1.05 -14.94 -13.66
C ASP A 40 0.09 -13.74 -13.39
N PRO A 41 -0.49 -13.13 -14.44
CA PRO A 41 -1.34 -11.95 -14.30
C PRO A 41 -2.63 -12.17 -13.48
N VAL A 42 -3.20 -13.38 -13.53
CA VAL A 42 -4.42 -13.74 -12.79
C VAL A 42 -4.10 -13.90 -11.32
N ALA A 43 -3.00 -14.60 -10.99
CA ALA A 43 -2.48 -14.69 -9.63
C ALA A 43 -2.21 -13.29 -9.04
N ALA A 44 -1.58 -12.39 -9.82
CA ALA A 44 -1.35 -11.00 -9.44
C ALA A 44 -2.66 -10.23 -9.19
N LEU A 45 -3.66 -10.43 -10.06
CA LEU A 45 -4.95 -9.74 -9.95
C LEU A 45 -5.70 -10.16 -8.68
N VAL A 46 -5.85 -11.47 -8.47
CA VAL A 46 -6.58 -12.05 -7.35
C VAL A 46 -5.85 -11.78 -6.03
N GLY A 47 -4.54 -12.05 -6.00
CA GLY A 47 -3.71 -11.79 -4.83
C GLY A 47 -3.67 -10.30 -4.46
N GLY A 48 -3.53 -9.42 -5.45
CA GLY A 48 -3.58 -7.97 -5.28
C GLY A 48 -4.92 -7.50 -4.73
N ALA A 49 -6.05 -7.99 -5.26
CA ALA A 49 -7.38 -7.63 -4.77
C ALA A 49 -7.57 -7.97 -3.29
N VAL A 50 -7.21 -9.18 -2.87
CA VAL A 50 -7.33 -9.65 -1.48
C VAL A 50 -6.39 -8.86 -0.57
N THR A 51 -5.13 -8.69 -0.97
CA THR A 51 -4.16 -7.92 -0.20
C THR A 51 -4.61 -6.46 -0.02
N GLY A 52 -5.07 -5.81 -1.09
CA GLY A 52 -5.55 -4.44 -1.03
C GLY A 52 -6.84 -4.27 -0.21
N LEU A 53 -7.71 -5.28 -0.18
CA LEU A 53 -8.91 -5.27 0.67
C LEU A 53 -8.52 -5.23 2.16
N VAL A 54 -7.60 -6.09 2.58
CA VAL A 54 -7.15 -6.18 3.98
C VAL A 54 -6.40 -4.90 4.39
N ILE A 55 -5.47 -4.44 3.56
CA ILE A 55 -4.71 -3.20 3.82
C ILE A 55 -5.64 -1.99 3.85
N GLY A 56 -6.52 -1.86 2.86
CA GLY A 56 -7.45 -0.75 2.74
C GLY A 56 -8.41 -0.67 3.93
N ALA A 57 -8.94 -1.82 4.38
CA ALA A 57 -9.81 -1.89 5.55
C ALA A 57 -9.07 -1.46 6.83
N ALA A 58 -7.85 -1.94 7.04
CA ALA A 58 -7.03 -1.55 8.18
C ALA A 58 -6.71 -0.04 8.18
N GLN A 59 -6.35 0.51 7.02
CA GLN A 59 -6.11 1.95 6.85
C GLN A 59 -7.36 2.77 7.12
N ALA A 60 -8.51 2.33 6.60
CA ALA A 60 -9.79 3.02 6.81
C ALA A 60 -10.20 3.04 8.28
N LEU A 61 -10.06 1.92 8.99
CA LEU A 61 -10.34 1.84 10.43
C LEU A 61 -9.35 2.69 11.26
N ALA A 62 -8.05 2.56 10.99
CA ALA A 62 -7.02 3.27 11.73
C ALA A 62 -7.07 4.79 11.51
N GLY A 63 -7.36 5.19 10.27
CA GLY A 63 -7.42 6.56 9.82
C GLY A 63 -8.80 7.20 9.92
N GLY A 64 -9.88 6.46 10.18
CA GLY A 64 -11.23 6.99 10.02
C GLY A 64 -11.52 7.48 8.59
N LEU A 65 -11.01 6.76 7.58
CA LEU A 65 -11.22 7.06 6.16
C LEU A 65 -12.53 6.43 5.70
N PRO A 66 -13.19 6.97 4.66
CA PRO A 66 -14.44 6.40 4.15
C PRO A 66 -14.24 4.97 3.62
N GLN A 67 -15.28 4.14 3.65
CA GLN A 67 -15.23 2.76 3.16
C GLN A 67 -14.82 2.65 1.68
N LEU A 68 -15.07 3.70 0.90
CA LEU A 68 -14.60 3.78 -0.49
C LEU A 68 -13.06 3.77 -0.59
N TRP A 69 -12.32 4.16 0.46
CA TRP A 69 -10.87 3.98 0.53
C TRP A 69 -10.46 2.51 0.44
N THR A 70 -11.19 1.63 1.14
CA THR A 70 -10.95 0.19 1.12
C THR A 70 -11.16 -0.38 -0.28
N VAL A 71 -12.28 -0.01 -0.93
CA VAL A 71 -12.59 -0.45 -2.30
C VAL A 71 -11.55 0.06 -3.28
N ALA A 72 -11.17 1.35 -3.19
CA ALA A 72 -10.14 1.95 -4.03
C ALA A 72 -8.77 1.28 -3.84
N THR A 73 -8.41 0.93 -2.61
CA THR A 73 -7.15 0.23 -2.31
C THR A 73 -7.15 -1.18 -2.88
N SER A 74 -8.26 -1.92 -2.74
CA SER A 74 -8.41 -3.26 -3.31
C SER A 74 -8.34 -3.26 -4.83
N ALA A 75 -9.13 -2.40 -5.50
CA ALA A 75 -9.12 -2.28 -6.96
C ALA A 75 -7.77 -1.77 -7.48
N GLY A 76 -7.19 -0.76 -6.82
CA GLY A 76 -5.88 -0.22 -7.16
C GLY A 76 -4.76 -1.23 -7.00
N MET A 77 -4.81 -2.06 -5.97
CA MET A 77 -3.84 -3.14 -5.77
C MET A 77 -4.00 -4.27 -6.77
N ALA A 78 -5.23 -4.67 -7.08
CA ALA A 78 -5.49 -5.69 -8.10
C ALA A 78 -4.88 -5.27 -9.44
N ALA A 79 -5.26 -4.09 -9.94
CA ALA A 79 -4.75 -3.59 -11.22
C ALA A 79 -3.25 -3.25 -11.15
N GLY A 80 -2.82 -2.56 -10.08
CA GLY A 80 -1.45 -2.10 -9.90
C GLY A 80 -0.45 -3.23 -9.80
N LEU A 81 -0.77 -4.28 -9.01
CA LEU A 81 0.09 -5.46 -8.90
C LEU A 81 0.13 -6.22 -10.23
N THR A 82 -1.00 -6.42 -10.91
CA THR A 82 -1.01 -7.07 -12.23
C THR A 82 -0.13 -6.33 -13.23
N VAL A 83 -0.29 -5.02 -13.38
CA VAL A 83 0.52 -4.22 -14.32
C VAL A 83 1.99 -4.17 -13.87
N GLY A 84 2.25 -3.98 -12.58
CA GLY A 84 3.61 -3.88 -12.05
C GLY A 84 4.39 -5.18 -12.18
N ALA A 85 3.79 -6.31 -11.79
CA ALA A 85 4.43 -7.62 -11.84
C ALA A 85 4.66 -8.08 -13.27
N THR A 86 3.69 -7.88 -14.17
CA THR A 86 3.87 -8.20 -15.59
C THR A 86 4.94 -7.34 -16.25
N ALA A 87 5.02 -6.04 -15.93
CA ALA A 87 6.01 -5.14 -16.48
C ALA A 87 7.46 -5.53 -16.15
N VAL A 88 7.68 -6.18 -15.00
CA VAL A 88 9.00 -6.68 -14.57
C VAL A 88 9.18 -8.19 -14.81
N GLY A 89 8.27 -8.83 -15.56
CA GLY A 89 8.34 -10.26 -15.85
C GLY A 89 8.30 -11.14 -14.60
N PHE A 90 7.62 -10.69 -13.54
CA PHE A 90 7.54 -11.35 -12.23
C PHE A 90 8.88 -11.54 -11.53
N GLY A 91 9.89 -10.75 -11.91
CA GLY A 91 11.20 -10.71 -11.28
C GLY A 91 11.13 -10.25 -9.82
N THR A 92 12.00 -10.82 -8.99
CA THR A 92 12.09 -10.50 -7.55
C THR A 92 13.40 -9.82 -7.19
N GLY A 93 14.15 -9.32 -8.19
CA GLY A 93 15.33 -8.51 -7.95
C GLY A 93 14.98 -7.17 -7.28
N LEU A 94 15.95 -6.53 -6.63
CA LEU A 94 15.73 -5.23 -5.98
C LEU A 94 15.15 -4.19 -6.97
N GLY A 95 15.72 -4.11 -8.18
CA GLY A 95 15.23 -3.22 -9.23
C GLY A 95 13.80 -3.55 -9.65
N ASP A 96 13.50 -4.82 -9.88
CA ASP A 96 12.18 -5.31 -10.28
C ASP A 96 11.12 -4.94 -9.24
N LEU A 97 11.40 -5.18 -7.96
CA LEU A 97 10.45 -4.91 -6.89
C LEU A 97 10.24 -3.41 -6.65
N VAL A 98 11.29 -2.60 -6.80
CA VAL A 98 11.18 -1.13 -6.74
C VAL A 98 10.31 -0.61 -7.88
N VAL A 99 10.51 -1.11 -9.11
CA VAL A 99 9.72 -0.73 -10.29
C VAL A 99 8.27 -1.22 -10.16
N GLN A 100 8.05 -2.49 -9.81
CA GLN A 100 6.73 -3.04 -9.52
C GLN A 100 6.02 -2.21 -8.46
N GLY A 101 6.70 -1.86 -7.36
CA GLY A 101 6.20 -0.99 -6.32
C GLY A 101 5.77 0.37 -6.85
N ALA A 102 6.62 1.05 -7.62
CA ALA A 102 6.32 2.34 -8.21
C ALA A 102 5.07 2.28 -9.10
N ILE A 103 4.97 1.25 -9.95
CA ILE A 103 3.81 1.02 -10.84
C ILE A 103 2.55 0.76 -10.02
N THR A 104 2.61 -0.10 -9.00
CA THR A 104 1.48 -0.34 -8.10
C THR A 104 1.03 0.95 -7.44
N GLY A 105 1.95 1.78 -6.94
CA GLY A 105 1.64 3.07 -6.35
C GLY A 105 1.08 4.10 -7.35
N LEU A 106 1.47 4.04 -8.62
CA LEU A 106 0.88 4.85 -9.70
C LEU A 106 -0.58 4.50 -10.00
N VAL A 107 -1.02 3.30 -9.64
CA VAL A 107 -2.42 2.87 -9.80
C VAL A 107 -3.21 3.08 -8.50
N VAL A 108 -2.66 2.64 -7.36
CA VAL A 108 -3.28 2.77 -6.04
C VAL A 108 -3.47 4.24 -5.65
N GLY A 109 -2.47 5.09 -5.91
CA GLY A 109 -2.50 6.51 -5.58
C GLY A 109 -3.71 7.23 -6.16
N PRO A 110 -3.88 7.28 -7.50
CA PRO A 110 -5.06 7.85 -8.13
C PRO A 110 -6.38 7.25 -7.66
N ALA A 111 -6.46 5.92 -7.51
CA ALA A 111 -7.67 5.25 -7.04
C ALA A 111 -8.09 5.77 -5.66
N GLN A 112 -7.17 5.82 -4.70
CA GLN A 112 -7.41 6.37 -3.37
C GLN A 112 -7.66 7.89 -3.40
N ALA A 113 -7.00 8.62 -4.29
CA ALA A 113 -7.11 10.07 -4.36
C ALA A 113 -8.52 10.55 -4.79
N LEU A 114 -9.36 9.66 -5.36
CA LEU A 114 -10.76 9.93 -5.65
C LEU A 114 -11.57 10.32 -4.40
N VAL A 115 -11.21 9.80 -3.23
CA VAL A 115 -11.88 10.15 -1.96
C VAL A 115 -11.21 11.30 -1.22
N LEU A 116 -10.10 11.81 -1.74
CA LEU A 116 -9.40 12.99 -1.24
C LEU A 116 -9.86 14.23 -2.02
N SER A 117 -9.75 15.40 -1.38
CA SER A 117 -10.15 16.69 -1.93
C SER A 117 -8.98 17.67 -2.04
N GLY A 118 -9.18 18.70 -2.87
CA GLY A 118 -8.24 19.82 -3.01
C GLY A 118 -6.82 19.42 -3.42
N ARG A 119 -5.82 20.14 -2.90
CA ARG A 119 -4.39 19.89 -3.17
C ARG A 119 -3.91 18.55 -2.60
N GLY A 120 -4.59 18.01 -1.59
CA GLY A 120 -4.24 16.73 -0.98
C GLY A 120 -4.32 15.56 -1.96
N ARG A 121 -5.31 15.58 -2.86
CA ARG A 121 -5.45 14.62 -3.97
C ARG A 121 -4.18 14.55 -4.82
N VAL A 122 -3.68 15.70 -5.28
CA VAL A 122 -2.52 15.77 -6.18
C VAL A 122 -1.25 15.31 -5.46
N ILE A 123 -1.04 15.76 -4.23
CA ILE A 123 0.11 15.37 -3.42
C ILE A 123 0.11 13.84 -3.20
N TRP A 124 -1.05 13.25 -2.91
CA TRP A 124 -1.17 11.81 -2.72
C TRP A 124 -0.82 11.01 -3.98
N VAL A 125 -1.33 11.44 -5.15
CA VAL A 125 -1.03 10.81 -6.44
C VAL A 125 0.48 10.80 -6.72
N ILE A 126 1.18 11.89 -6.42
CA ILE A 126 2.63 12.00 -6.64
C ILE A 126 3.41 11.17 -5.62
N ALA A 127 2.97 11.14 -4.36
CA ALA A 127 3.69 10.47 -3.28
C ALA A 127 3.52 8.95 -3.28
N ALA A 128 2.35 8.43 -3.66
CA ALA A 128 2.04 7.00 -3.59
C ALA A 128 3.05 6.11 -4.34
N PRO A 129 3.46 6.39 -5.59
CA PRO A 129 4.51 5.62 -6.28
C PRO A 129 5.80 5.49 -5.45
N ALA A 130 6.27 6.61 -4.90
CA ALA A 130 7.51 6.63 -4.11
C ALA A 130 7.35 5.86 -2.79
N LEU A 131 6.20 5.96 -2.12
CA LEU A 131 5.91 5.22 -0.90
C LEU A 131 5.89 3.70 -1.14
N TRP A 132 5.25 3.25 -2.21
CA TRP A 132 5.18 1.84 -2.57
C TRP A 132 6.53 1.28 -3.00
N ALA A 133 7.29 2.02 -3.82
CA ALA A 133 8.65 1.68 -4.20
C ALA A 133 9.58 1.57 -2.99
N LEU A 134 9.48 2.52 -2.05
CA LEU A 134 10.28 2.54 -0.83
C LEU A 134 9.95 1.34 0.08
N GLY A 135 8.69 0.92 0.16
CA GLY A 135 8.29 -0.28 0.89
C GLY A 135 9.05 -1.51 0.38
N TRP A 136 9.07 -1.72 -0.94
CA TRP A 136 9.82 -2.82 -1.55
C TRP A 136 11.33 -2.69 -1.38
N LEU A 137 11.89 -1.49 -1.54
CA LEU A 137 13.31 -1.23 -1.30
C LEU A 137 13.71 -1.65 0.12
N VAL A 138 13.00 -1.15 1.13
CA VAL A 138 13.30 -1.44 2.55
C VAL A 138 13.13 -2.92 2.86
N THR A 139 12.07 -3.56 2.35
CA THR A 139 11.87 -5.01 2.54
C THR A 139 13.02 -5.82 1.97
N THR A 140 13.47 -5.48 0.76
CA THR A 140 14.56 -6.20 0.09
C THR A 140 15.89 -6.00 0.82
N LEU A 141 16.21 -4.75 1.20
CA LEU A 141 17.43 -4.43 1.94
C LEU A 141 17.44 -5.00 3.37
N ALA A 142 16.27 -5.22 3.96
CA ALA A 142 16.14 -5.89 5.25
C ALA A 142 16.34 -7.41 5.20
N GLY A 143 16.61 -7.98 4.01
CA GLY A 143 16.87 -9.41 3.83
C GLY A 143 15.62 -10.29 3.92
N VAL A 144 14.42 -9.71 3.73
CA VAL A 144 13.19 -10.50 3.64
C VAL A 144 13.24 -11.35 2.38
N ASP A 145 12.84 -12.62 2.48
CA ASP A 145 12.76 -13.55 1.35
C ASP A 145 11.65 -13.13 0.36
N VAL A 146 12.04 -12.30 -0.62
CA VAL A 146 11.17 -11.81 -1.69
C VAL A 146 11.04 -12.79 -2.86
N SER A 147 11.85 -13.87 -2.88
CA SER A 147 11.82 -14.88 -3.94
C SER A 147 10.51 -15.67 -3.97
N ARG A 148 9.72 -15.56 -2.90
CA ARG A 148 8.36 -16.13 -2.79
C ARG A 148 7.31 -15.44 -3.66
N GLN A 149 7.67 -14.37 -4.38
CA GLN A 149 6.75 -13.60 -5.24
C GLN A 149 5.47 -13.18 -4.48
N CYS A 150 5.67 -12.51 -3.34
CA CYS A 150 4.58 -12.04 -2.49
C CYS A 150 3.77 -10.92 -3.16
N THR A 151 2.50 -10.78 -2.78
CA THR A 151 1.60 -9.74 -3.29
C THR A 151 1.89 -8.33 -2.76
N VAL A 152 2.69 -8.22 -1.69
CA VAL A 152 3.10 -6.95 -1.07
C VAL A 152 4.45 -7.11 -0.36
N PHE A 153 5.13 -5.99 -0.13
CA PHE A 153 6.36 -5.94 0.66
C PHE A 153 6.15 -6.41 2.12
N GLY A 154 7.24 -6.82 2.75
CA GLY A 154 7.26 -7.36 4.11
C GLY A 154 7.11 -6.32 5.22
N GLY A 155 7.10 -6.78 6.47
CA GLY A 155 6.80 -5.95 7.65
C GLY A 155 7.70 -4.72 7.83
N SER A 156 8.98 -4.80 7.48
CA SER A 156 9.93 -3.67 7.55
C SER A 156 9.54 -2.54 6.59
N GLY A 157 9.28 -2.88 5.32
CA GLY A 157 8.79 -1.95 4.31
C GLY A 157 7.42 -1.40 4.66
N ALA A 158 6.54 -2.24 5.21
CA ALA A 158 5.20 -1.83 5.65
C ALA A 158 5.22 -0.83 6.79
N LEU A 159 6.15 -0.96 7.73
CA LEU A 159 6.32 0.01 8.80
C LEU A 159 6.73 1.38 8.24
N VAL A 160 7.74 1.41 7.36
CA VAL A 160 8.21 2.65 6.72
C VAL A 160 7.11 3.28 5.88
N HIS A 161 6.45 2.49 5.03
CA HIS A 161 5.31 2.93 4.23
C HIS A 161 4.22 3.53 5.11
N SER A 162 3.75 2.80 6.12
CA SER A 162 2.64 3.24 6.98
C SER A 162 2.98 4.50 7.79
N ALA A 163 4.24 4.63 8.25
CA ALA A 163 4.68 5.81 8.98
C ALA A 163 4.68 7.08 8.11
N LEU A 164 5.22 6.97 6.89
CA LEU A 164 5.30 8.10 5.95
C LEU A 164 3.94 8.42 5.33
N ALA A 165 3.21 7.40 4.88
CA ALA A 165 1.86 7.54 4.33
C ALA A 165 0.90 8.14 5.38
N GLY A 166 0.95 7.64 6.61
CA GLY A 166 0.15 8.18 7.72
C GLY A 166 0.50 9.62 8.06
N LEU A 167 1.78 9.98 8.03
CA LEU A 167 2.22 11.37 8.23
C LEU A 167 1.67 12.26 7.11
N LEU A 168 1.74 11.80 5.87
CA LEU A 168 1.28 12.54 4.71
C LEU A 168 -0.24 12.78 4.77
N LEU A 169 -1.04 11.74 5.04
CA LEU A 169 -2.50 11.83 5.19
C LEU A 169 -2.91 12.91 6.21
N ILE A 170 -2.23 12.95 7.35
CA ILE A 170 -2.48 13.95 8.41
C ILE A 170 -2.09 15.37 7.99
N ARG A 171 -1.17 15.52 7.04
CA ARG A 171 -0.76 16.83 6.53
C ARG A 171 -1.70 17.34 5.44
N ILE A 172 -2.27 16.44 4.64
CA ILE A 172 -3.10 16.81 3.48
C ILE A 172 -4.59 16.90 3.80
N GLU A 173 -5.07 16.28 4.89
CA GLU A 173 -6.46 16.39 5.36
C GLU A 173 -6.67 17.53 6.38
N LYS A 174 -5.82 18.56 6.32
CA LYS A 174 -5.99 19.81 7.09
C LYS A 174 -6.84 20.79 6.30
#